data_AF-A0ABD3E4B3-F1
#
_entry.id   AF-A0ABD3E4B3-F1
#
_cell.length_a   1.000
_cell.length_b   1.000
_cell.length_c   1.000
_cell.angle_alpha   90.00
_cell.angle_beta   90.00
_cell.angle_gamma   90.00
#
_symmetry.space_group_name_H-M   'P 1'
#
loop_
_entity.id
_entity.type
_entity.pdbx_description
1 polymer ?
#
loop_
_entity_poly.entity_id
_entity_poly.type
_entity_poly.pdbx_seq_one_letter_code
_entity_poly.pdbx_strand_id
1 'polypeptide(L)'
;MELFIPHRLPNHSFSSQLCPPSQFSPHVLLPVHLQQRKVQLFSTHLAAHPVHFIIPSAVNDKNGSPSISAAQGGRIGEVKRVTKETNVYVRINLDGNAVAQNDSGIPFLDHMLDQLASHGLFDVHVKATGDVHIDDHHTNEDIALAIGTALLQALGDRKGINRFGDFSAPLDEALVHVSLDLSGRPHLGYDLCFPTERVGNYDTQLVEHFFQSLVNTSGMTLHIRQLAGKNSHHIIEATFKAFARALRQATDYDPRRCGSVPSSKGILTRS
;
A
#
# COMPACT_ATOMS: atom_id res chain seq x y z
N MET A 1 -47.88 53.12 -15.30
CA MET A 1 -46.87 53.34 -14.25
C MET A 1 -45.94 52.15 -14.35
N GLU A 2 -44.80 52.34 -15.02
CA GLU A 2 -43.74 51.37 -15.21
C GLU A 2 -43.14 50.92 -13.87
N LEU A 3 -42.50 49.75 -13.85
CA LEU A 3 -41.35 49.30 -13.03
C LEU A 3 -41.41 47.76 -12.96
N PHE A 4 -40.38 46.94 -13.10
CA PHE A 4 -38.99 47.07 -13.52
C PHE A 4 -38.50 45.60 -13.52
N ILE A 5 -37.86 45.12 -14.59
CA ILE A 5 -37.21 43.80 -14.63
C ILE A 5 -35.70 44.01 -14.48
N PRO A 6 -34.98 43.23 -13.66
CA PRO A 6 -33.55 43.05 -13.85
C PRO A 6 -33.13 41.60 -14.17
N HIS A 7 -32.58 41.46 -15.36
CA HIS A 7 -31.34 40.74 -15.75
C HIS A 7 -30.89 39.44 -15.04
N ARG A 8 -31.10 38.34 -15.79
CA ARG A 8 -30.12 37.39 -16.35
C ARG A 8 -28.71 37.33 -15.71
N LEU A 9 -28.40 36.21 -15.05
CA LEU A 9 -27.06 35.77 -14.63
C LEU A 9 -26.26 35.20 -15.81
N PRO A 10 -24.91 35.33 -15.84
CA PRO A 10 -24.07 34.77 -16.90
C PRO A 10 -23.72 33.29 -16.66
N ASN A 11 -23.81 32.51 -17.74
CA ASN A 11 -23.31 31.14 -17.85
C ASN A 11 -21.78 31.12 -17.74
N HIS A 12 -21.24 30.46 -16.72
CA HIS A 12 -19.84 30.06 -16.71
C HIS A 12 -19.69 28.74 -17.47
N SER A 13 -19.09 28.82 -18.66
CA SER A 13 -18.62 27.68 -19.44
C SER A 13 -17.27 27.24 -18.90
N PHE A 14 -17.20 26.02 -18.37
CA PHE A 14 -15.94 25.35 -18.05
C PHE A 14 -15.27 24.92 -19.36
N SER A 15 -14.22 25.65 -19.75
CA SER A 15 -13.32 25.25 -20.82
C SER A 15 -12.29 24.26 -20.26
N SER A 16 -12.27 23.06 -20.82
CA SER A 16 -11.28 22.02 -20.58
C SER A 16 -9.91 22.48 -21.07
N GLN A 17 -9.04 22.89 -20.14
CA GLN A 17 -7.66 23.21 -20.46
C GLN A 17 -6.85 21.92 -20.62
N LEU A 18 -6.53 21.61 -21.87
CA LEU A 18 -5.56 20.61 -22.29
C LEU A 18 -4.15 21.03 -21.82
N CYS A 19 -3.45 20.09 -21.17
CA CYS A 19 -2.08 20.25 -20.70
C CYS A 19 -1.09 20.25 -21.88
N PRO A 20 -0.19 21.24 -22.05
CA PRO A 20 0.80 21.21 -23.12
C PRO A 20 2.03 20.37 -22.73
N PRO A 21 2.67 19.66 -23.67
CA PRO A 21 3.88 18.87 -23.39
C PRO A 21 5.11 19.77 -23.18
N SER A 22 5.91 19.44 -22.17
CA SER A 22 7.18 20.10 -21.85
C SER A 22 8.26 19.76 -22.88
N GLN A 23 8.85 20.80 -23.47
CA GLN A 23 10.00 20.69 -24.36
C GLN A 23 11.28 20.49 -23.54
N PHE A 24 11.93 19.34 -23.68
CA PHE A 24 13.28 19.09 -23.15
C PHE A 24 14.34 19.56 -24.16
N SER A 25 15.27 20.39 -23.68
CA SER A 25 16.46 20.83 -24.43
C SER A 25 17.61 19.82 -24.21
N PRO A 26 18.43 19.49 -25.24
CA PRO A 26 19.48 18.49 -25.08
C PRO A 26 20.74 19.10 -24.48
N HIS A 27 21.15 18.62 -23.30
CA HIS A 27 22.48 18.90 -22.75
C HIS A 27 23.55 17.98 -23.35
N VAL A 28 24.64 18.64 -23.73
CA VAL A 28 25.88 18.15 -24.34
C VAL A 28 26.55 17.05 -23.49
N LEU A 29 26.84 15.89 -24.09
CA LEU A 29 27.75 14.88 -23.51
C LEU A 29 29.21 15.21 -23.83
N LEU A 30 30.06 15.23 -22.80
CA LEU A 30 31.52 15.15 -22.92
C LEU A 30 31.97 13.70 -22.64
N PRO A 31 32.97 13.15 -23.34
CA PRO A 31 33.40 11.76 -23.15
C PRO A 31 34.38 11.62 -21.97
N VAL A 32 34.13 10.60 -21.13
CA VAL A 32 35.04 10.15 -20.07
C VAL A 32 36.02 9.12 -20.65
N HIS A 33 37.32 9.38 -20.49
CA HIS A 33 38.40 8.46 -20.85
C HIS A 33 38.44 7.26 -19.88
N LEU A 34 38.22 6.04 -20.39
CA LEU A 34 38.41 4.79 -19.64
C LEU A 34 39.86 4.31 -19.79
N GLN A 35 40.60 4.27 -18.68
CA GLN A 35 41.94 3.70 -18.61
C GLN A 35 41.83 2.20 -18.25
N GLN A 36 42.16 1.32 -19.20
CA GLN A 36 42.18 -0.13 -18.99
C GLN A 36 43.40 -0.52 -18.13
N ARG A 37 43.17 -1.19 -17.00
CA ARG A 37 44.22 -1.89 -16.24
C ARG A 37 44.21 -3.38 -16.59
N LYS A 38 45.34 -3.85 -17.11
CA LYS A 38 45.69 -5.27 -17.31
C LYS A 38 45.68 -6.02 -15.98
N VAL A 39 45.02 -7.17 -15.93
CA VAL A 39 45.16 -8.16 -14.85
C VAL A 39 46.05 -9.29 -15.37
N GLN A 40 47.16 -9.57 -14.67
CA GLN A 40 48.04 -10.70 -14.92
C GLN A 40 47.46 -11.97 -14.27
N LEU A 41 47.34 -13.04 -15.07
CA LEU A 41 47.05 -14.38 -14.60
C LEU A 41 48.33 -15.02 -14.03
N PHE A 42 48.28 -15.47 -12.78
CA PHE A 42 49.22 -16.43 -12.23
C PHE A 42 48.53 -17.79 -12.11
N SER A 43 49.12 -18.79 -12.77
CA SER A 43 48.75 -20.19 -12.67
C SER A 43 49.64 -20.85 -11.63
N THR A 44 49.06 -21.52 -10.64
CA THR A 44 49.76 -22.45 -9.77
C THR A 44 48.95 -23.73 -9.62
N HIS A 45 49.49 -24.81 -10.19
CA HIS A 45 49.12 -26.19 -9.94
C HIS A 45 49.46 -26.58 -8.50
N LEU A 46 48.58 -27.30 -7.80
CA LEU A 46 48.98 -28.25 -6.75
C LEU A 46 47.93 -29.35 -6.50
N ALA A 47 48.48 -30.50 -6.13
CA ALA A 47 47.99 -31.87 -6.20
C ALA A 47 46.76 -32.24 -5.36
N ALA A 48 46.09 -33.30 -5.81
CA ALA A 48 45.02 -34.00 -5.11
C ALA A 48 45.57 -35.05 -4.13
N HIS A 49 44.97 -35.12 -2.94
CA HIS A 49 45.12 -36.23 -1.99
C HIS A 49 43.73 -36.70 -1.50
N PRO A 50 43.55 -37.99 -1.23
CA PRO A 50 42.24 -38.59 -0.99
C PRO A 50 41.81 -38.40 0.47
N VAL A 51 40.54 -38.04 0.69
CA VAL A 51 39.97 -37.92 2.03
C VAL A 51 39.19 -39.20 2.36
N HIS A 52 39.66 -39.91 3.37
CA HIS A 52 38.99 -41.05 3.99
C HIS A 52 37.66 -40.64 4.64
N PHE A 53 36.59 -41.36 4.36
CA PHE A 53 35.32 -41.29 5.09
C PHE A 53 35.50 -41.88 6.50
N ILE A 54 35.26 -41.06 7.53
CA ILE A 54 35.07 -41.51 8.91
C ILE A 54 33.71 -41.00 9.37
N ILE A 55 32.81 -41.93 9.69
CA ILE A 55 31.53 -41.69 10.35
C ILE A 55 31.79 -41.64 11.86
N PRO A 56 31.41 -40.59 12.60
CA PRO A 56 31.25 -40.68 14.03
C PRO A 56 29.78 -40.79 14.43
N SER A 57 29.59 -41.73 15.35
CA SER A 57 28.40 -42.15 16.05
C SER A 57 27.69 -41.02 16.81
N ALA A 58 26.40 -41.25 17.05
CA ALA A 58 25.48 -40.40 17.79
C ALA A 58 26.04 -39.89 19.14
N VAL A 59 26.02 -38.57 19.30
CA VAL A 59 26.16 -37.88 20.59
C VAL A 59 24.86 -37.14 20.87
N ASN A 60 24.31 -37.44 22.04
CA ASN A 60 23.08 -36.92 22.59
C ASN A 60 23.37 -35.57 23.26
N ASP A 61 23.17 -34.46 22.54
CA ASP A 61 23.27 -33.12 23.11
C ASP A 61 21.88 -32.49 23.26
N LYS A 62 21.41 -32.50 24.51
CA LYS A 62 20.40 -31.56 25.00
C LYS A 62 21.04 -30.18 25.03
N ASN A 63 20.80 -29.36 24.00
CA ASN A 63 20.99 -27.92 24.09
C ASN A 63 19.87 -27.22 23.33
N GLY A 64 19.04 -26.52 24.10
CA GLY A 64 17.92 -25.74 23.60
C GLY A 64 18.40 -24.64 22.66
N SER A 65 18.02 -24.77 21.39
CA SER A 65 17.89 -23.62 20.50
C SER A 65 16.95 -22.60 21.15
N PRO A 66 17.24 -21.29 21.11
CA PRO A 66 16.27 -20.30 21.53
C PRO A 66 15.13 -20.37 20.51
N SER A 67 14.07 -21.10 20.86
CA SER A 67 12.78 -20.96 20.23
C SER A 67 12.39 -19.50 20.41
N ILE A 68 12.51 -18.70 19.35
CA ILE A 68 11.90 -17.37 19.30
C ILE A 68 10.44 -17.60 19.66
N SER A 69 10.05 -17.09 20.82
CA SER A 69 8.76 -17.33 21.42
C SER A 69 7.67 -16.81 20.49
N ALA A 70 7.02 -17.70 19.77
CA ALA A 70 5.74 -17.47 19.13
C ALA A 70 4.68 -17.32 20.23
N ALA A 71 4.56 -16.12 20.81
CA ALA A 71 3.40 -15.62 21.56
C ALA A 71 3.67 -14.20 22.11
N GLN A 72 3.85 -13.22 21.22
CA GLN A 72 3.44 -11.84 21.49
C GLN A 72 2.19 -11.63 20.66
N GLY A 73 1.06 -11.27 21.28
CA GLY A 73 -0.19 -11.05 20.55
C GLY A 73 0.02 -9.97 19.49
N GLY A 74 -0.20 -10.30 18.22
CA GLY A 74 0.00 -9.35 17.11
C GLY A 74 -0.91 -8.13 17.23
N ARG A 75 -0.52 -7.01 16.61
CA ARG A 75 -1.34 -5.81 16.49
C ARG A 75 -2.52 -6.07 15.55
N ILE A 76 -3.66 -6.40 16.14
CA ILE A 76 -4.85 -6.84 15.43
C ILE A 76 -6.00 -5.84 15.63
N GLY A 77 -6.65 -5.48 14.54
CA GLY A 77 -7.91 -4.74 14.53
C GLY A 77 -9.01 -5.59 13.92
N GLU A 78 -10.21 -5.50 14.47
CA GLU A 78 -11.36 -6.30 14.06
C GLU A 78 -12.64 -5.46 14.09
N VAL A 79 -13.34 -5.43 12.96
CA VAL A 79 -14.49 -4.56 12.75
C VAL A 79 -15.61 -5.36 12.13
N LYS A 80 -16.80 -5.23 12.71
CA LYS A 80 -18.06 -5.65 12.10
C LYS A 80 -18.94 -4.43 11.90
N ARG A 81 -19.37 -4.19 10.66
CA ARG A 81 -20.21 -3.05 10.27
C ARG A 81 -21.42 -3.56 9.51
N VAL A 82 -22.61 -3.15 9.93
CA VAL A 82 -23.87 -3.61 9.32
C VAL A 82 -24.75 -2.38 9.05
N THR A 83 -25.22 -2.27 7.82
CA THR A 83 -26.21 -1.27 7.37
C THR A 83 -27.36 -1.97 6.67
N LYS A 84 -28.23 -1.20 5.99
CA LYS A 84 -29.26 -1.76 5.12
C LYS A 84 -28.71 -2.18 3.76
N GLU A 85 -27.57 -1.63 3.35
CA GLU A 85 -26.93 -1.85 2.06
C GLU A 85 -25.90 -2.98 2.16
N THR A 86 -25.14 -3.04 3.27
CA THR A 86 -24.01 -3.97 3.40
C THR A 86 -23.91 -4.61 4.79
N ASN A 87 -23.21 -5.74 4.86
CA ASN A 87 -22.75 -6.41 6.06
C ASN A 87 -21.29 -6.81 5.86
N VAL A 88 -20.39 -6.15 6.57
CA VAL A 88 -18.95 -6.21 6.38
C VAL A 88 -18.28 -6.66 7.67
N TYR A 89 -17.40 -7.65 7.56
CA TYR A 89 -16.47 -8.08 8.59
C TYR A 89 -15.04 -7.93 8.06
N VAL A 90 -14.18 -7.28 8.85
CA VAL A 90 -12.77 -7.12 8.56
C VAL A 90 -11.94 -7.47 9.78
N ARG A 91 -10.86 -8.23 9.59
CA ARG A 91 -9.81 -8.45 10.57
C ARG A 91 -8.46 -8.26 9.90
N ILE A 92 -7.62 -7.40 10.49
CA ILE A 92 -6.27 -7.11 10.01
C ILE A 92 -5.27 -7.35 11.12
N ASN A 93 -4.23 -8.15 10.83
CA ASN A 93 -3.04 -8.27 11.66
C ASN A 93 -1.87 -7.53 11.00
N LEU A 94 -1.38 -6.48 11.66
CA LEU A 94 -0.23 -5.72 11.15
C LEU A 94 1.08 -6.51 11.25
N ASP A 95 1.16 -7.44 12.20
CA ASP A 95 2.32 -8.30 12.45
C ASP A 95 2.06 -9.72 11.90
N GLY A 96 1.51 -9.77 10.68
CA GLY A 96 1.04 -10.99 10.03
C GLY A 96 2.12 -11.78 9.28
N ASN A 97 1.64 -12.78 8.54
CA ASN A 97 2.45 -13.64 7.67
C ASN A 97 1.89 -13.68 6.23
N ALA A 98 1.26 -12.58 5.79
CA ALA A 98 0.64 -12.45 4.47
C ALA A 98 -0.56 -13.39 4.20
N VAL A 99 -1.31 -13.79 5.23
CA VAL A 99 -2.52 -14.62 5.04
C VAL A 99 -3.64 -13.76 4.45
N ALA A 100 -4.19 -14.17 3.30
CA ALA A 100 -5.32 -13.50 2.66
C ALA A 100 -6.58 -14.40 2.68
N GLN A 101 -7.69 -13.86 3.18
CA GLN A 101 -9.01 -14.50 3.21
C GLN A 101 -10.07 -13.46 2.84
N ASN A 102 -10.19 -13.18 1.54
CA ASN A 102 -11.02 -12.10 1.03
C ASN A 102 -12.20 -12.67 0.24
N ASP A 103 -13.41 -12.28 0.66
CA ASP A 103 -14.69 -12.61 0.02
C ASP A 103 -15.58 -11.36 0.10
N SER A 104 -15.35 -10.41 -0.81
CA SER A 104 -16.08 -9.13 -0.83
C SER A 104 -17.35 -9.15 -1.68
N GLY A 105 -17.50 -10.15 -2.54
CA GLY A 105 -18.47 -10.14 -3.64
C GLY A 105 -18.03 -9.34 -4.87
N ILE A 106 -16.85 -8.70 -4.83
CA ILE A 106 -16.26 -7.93 -5.93
C ILE A 106 -14.88 -8.56 -6.27
N PRO A 107 -14.81 -9.48 -7.25
CA PRO A 107 -13.61 -10.31 -7.46
C PRO A 107 -12.32 -9.54 -7.73
N PHE A 108 -12.40 -8.38 -8.40
CA PHE A 108 -11.23 -7.55 -8.66
C PHE A 108 -10.73 -6.86 -7.38
N LEU A 109 -11.63 -6.45 -6.49
CA LEU A 109 -11.26 -5.89 -5.19
C LEU A 109 -10.62 -6.97 -4.30
N ASP A 110 -11.12 -8.21 -4.33
CA ASP A 110 -10.50 -9.33 -3.62
C ASP A 110 -9.04 -9.52 -4.06
N HIS A 111 -8.80 -9.53 -5.38
CA HIS A 111 -7.44 -9.59 -5.94
C HIS A 111 -6.55 -8.42 -5.47
N MET A 112 -7.10 -7.22 -5.33
CA MET A 112 -6.35 -6.07 -4.80
C MET A 112 -6.04 -6.19 -3.31
N LEU A 113 -6.97 -6.72 -2.51
CA LEU A 113 -6.75 -7.00 -1.09
C LEU A 113 -5.73 -8.13 -0.87
N ASP A 114 -5.64 -9.07 -1.80
CA ASP A 114 -4.57 -10.08 -1.80
C ASP A 114 -3.19 -9.45 -2.00
N GLN A 115 -3.08 -8.40 -2.83
CA GLN A 115 -1.83 -7.65 -2.98
C GLN A 115 -1.44 -6.91 -1.69
N LEU A 116 -2.44 -6.37 -0.99
CA LEU A 116 -2.24 -5.73 0.32
C LEU A 116 -1.65 -6.72 1.33
N ALA A 117 -2.21 -7.93 1.43
CA ALA A 117 -1.68 -8.98 2.29
C ALA A 117 -0.27 -9.42 1.87
N SER A 118 -0.10 -9.80 0.60
CA SER A 118 1.14 -10.38 0.06
C SER A 118 2.34 -9.44 0.19
N HIS A 119 2.17 -8.17 -0.17
CA HIS A 119 3.28 -7.22 -0.19
C HIS A 119 3.44 -6.44 1.13
N GLY A 120 2.37 -6.33 1.91
CA GLY A 120 2.39 -5.74 3.24
C GLY A 120 2.83 -6.69 4.35
N LEU A 121 2.78 -8.01 4.10
CA LEU A 121 2.87 -9.08 5.11
C LEU A 121 1.77 -9.03 6.16
N PHE A 122 0.65 -8.37 5.85
CA PHE A 122 -0.50 -8.33 6.73
C PHE A 122 -1.31 -9.61 6.60
N ASP A 123 -1.90 -10.08 7.70
CA ASP A 123 -3.01 -11.02 7.57
C ASP A 123 -4.27 -10.18 7.34
N VAL A 124 -4.94 -10.39 6.20
CA VAL A 124 -6.12 -9.64 5.76
C VAL A 124 -7.26 -10.61 5.59
N HIS A 125 -8.30 -10.46 6.41
CA HIS A 125 -9.54 -11.19 6.28
C HIS A 125 -10.67 -10.18 6.07
N VAL A 126 -11.30 -10.25 4.90
CA VAL A 126 -12.48 -9.47 4.55
C VAL A 126 -13.60 -10.40 4.16
N LYS A 127 -14.78 -10.21 4.77
CA LYS A 127 -16.01 -10.85 4.34
C LYS A 127 -17.10 -9.81 4.21
N ALA A 128 -17.70 -9.69 3.04
CA ALA A 128 -18.78 -8.76 2.80
C ALA A 128 -19.93 -9.39 2.04
N THR A 129 -21.13 -8.94 2.35
CA THR A 129 -22.31 -9.09 1.50
C THR A 129 -22.93 -7.72 1.34
N GLY A 130 -23.27 -7.33 0.12
CA GLY A 130 -23.92 -6.05 -0.14
C GLY A 130 -24.79 -6.10 -1.39
N ASP A 131 -25.34 -4.95 -1.73
CA ASP A 131 -26.24 -4.71 -2.85
C ASP A 131 -25.53 -4.58 -4.21
N VAL A 132 -24.55 -5.44 -4.48
CA VAL A 132 -23.75 -5.48 -5.74
C VAL A 132 -24.57 -5.64 -7.03
N HIS A 133 -25.86 -5.93 -6.93
CA HIS A 133 -26.80 -5.97 -8.04
C HIS A 133 -27.28 -4.57 -8.47
N ILE A 134 -27.10 -3.55 -7.62
CA ILE A 134 -27.30 -2.13 -7.94
C ILE A 134 -26.01 -1.63 -8.58
N ASP A 135 -24.92 -1.60 -7.81
CA ASP A 135 -23.54 -1.38 -8.25
C ASP A 135 -22.55 -1.83 -7.15
N ASP A 136 -21.25 -1.73 -7.43
CA ASP A 136 -20.17 -2.10 -6.50
C ASP A 136 -19.92 -1.03 -5.41
N HIS A 137 -20.60 0.13 -5.44
CA HIS A 137 -20.21 1.34 -4.72
C HIS A 137 -20.28 1.16 -3.20
N HIS A 138 -21.47 0.81 -2.68
CA HIS A 138 -21.66 0.68 -1.23
C HIS A 138 -20.76 -0.41 -0.64
N THR A 139 -20.62 -1.54 -1.34
CA THR A 139 -19.78 -2.65 -0.90
C THR A 139 -18.31 -2.25 -0.86
N ASN A 140 -17.80 -1.59 -1.91
CA ASN A 140 -16.42 -1.08 -1.96
C ASN A 140 -16.15 -0.04 -0.86
N GLU A 141 -17.04 0.95 -0.70
CA GLU A 141 -16.91 1.99 0.32
C GLU A 141 -16.89 1.39 1.73
N ASP A 142 -17.86 0.54 2.05
CA ASP A 142 -18.03 0.03 3.40
C ASP A 142 -16.92 -0.94 3.83
N ILE A 143 -16.35 -1.68 2.88
CA ILE A 143 -15.11 -2.45 3.07
C ILE A 143 -13.96 -1.51 3.41
N ALA A 144 -13.75 -0.44 2.63
CA ALA A 144 -12.68 0.52 2.88
C ALA A 144 -12.81 1.21 4.24
N LEU A 145 -14.03 1.62 4.62
CA LEU A 145 -14.33 2.22 5.93
C LEU A 145 -14.00 1.23 7.06
N ALA A 146 -14.37 -0.03 6.92
CA ALA A 146 -14.09 -1.08 7.90
C ALA A 146 -12.58 -1.39 8.00
N ILE A 147 -11.87 -1.48 6.86
CA ILE A 147 -10.41 -1.64 6.81
C ILE A 147 -9.72 -0.48 7.52
N GLY A 148 -10.06 0.78 7.20
CA GLY A 148 -9.42 1.92 7.85
C GLY A 148 -9.68 1.95 9.37
N THR A 149 -10.87 1.53 9.81
CA THR A 149 -11.18 1.39 11.25
C THR A 149 -10.37 0.25 11.90
N ALA A 150 -10.22 -0.89 11.23
CA ALA A 150 -9.39 -1.99 11.73
C ALA A 150 -7.91 -1.59 11.83
N LEU A 151 -7.38 -0.86 10.84
CA LEU A 151 -6.03 -0.30 10.90
C LEU A 151 -5.87 0.65 12.08
N LEU A 152 -6.84 1.54 12.32
CA LEU A 152 -6.82 2.45 13.47
C LEU A 152 -6.76 1.69 14.81
N GLN A 153 -7.58 0.65 14.97
CA GLN A 153 -7.57 -0.19 16.17
C GLN A 153 -6.24 -0.92 16.35
N ALA A 154 -5.74 -1.56 15.28
CA ALA A 154 -4.48 -2.30 15.30
C ALA A 154 -3.27 -1.40 15.64
N LEU A 155 -3.29 -0.15 15.18
CA LEU A 155 -2.24 0.83 15.44
C LEU A 155 -2.17 1.30 16.89
N GLY A 156 -3.27 1.22 17.65
CA GLY A 156 -3.33 1.64 19.05
C GLY A 156 -2.81 3.08 19.27
N ASP A 157 -1.86 3.23 20.19
CA ASP A 157 -1.27 4.53 20.55
C ASP A 157 -0.14 4.99 19.61
N ARG A 158 0.14 4.22 18.54
CA ARG A 158 1.11 4.54 17.49
C ARG A 158 2.53 4.78 18.02
N LYS A 159 2.87 4.21 19.17
CA LYS A 159 4.22 4.32 19.75
C LYS A 159 5.20 3.39 19.07
N GLY A 160 6.45 3.86 18.95
CA GLY A 160 7.56 3.06 18.48
C GLY A 160 7.58 2.75 16.99
N ILE A 161 6.53 3.07 16.23
CA ILE A 161 6.49 2.82 14.78
C ILE A 161 7.30 3.85 14.00
N ASN A 162 7.65 3.51 12.75
CA ASN A 162 8.29 4.43 11.81
C ASN A 162 7.41 5.64 11.45
N ARG A 163 6.08 5.48 11.51
CA ARG A 163 5.03 6.47 11.18
C ARG A 163 4.92 6.84 9.71
N PHE A 164 6.05 7.00 9.03
CA PHE A 164 6.13 7.33 7.61
C PHE A 164 6.47 6.12 6.77
N GLY A 165 5.85 6.04 5.60
CA GLY A 165 6.11 5.04 4.59
C GLY A 165 6.16 5.67 3.21
N ASP A 166 7.09 5.21 2.39
CA ASP A 166 7.35 5.74 1.05
C ASP A 166 7.81 4.61 0.13
N PHE A 167 7.06 4.36 -0.94
CA PHE A 167 7.41 3.29 -1.88
C PHE A 167 6.87 3.56 -3.29
N SER A 168 7.65 3.21 -4.30
CA SER A 168 7.19 3.14 -5.69
C SER A 168 7.19 1.70 -6.17
N ALA A 169 6.06 1.24 -6.72
CA ALA A 169 5.94 -0.09 -7.30
C ALA A 169 5.65 0.01 -8.79
N PRO A 170 6.44 -0.68 -9.65
CA PRO A 170 6.05 -0.89 -11.02
C PRO A 170 5.13 -2.11 -11.16
N LEU A 171 4.38 -2.13 -12.26
CA LEU A 171 3.81 -3.35 -12.84
C LEU A 171 3.82 -3.17 -14.35
N ASP A 172 4.71 -3.89 -15.02
CA ASP A 172 5.01 -3.72 -16.44
C ASP A 172 5.27 -2.24 -16.79
N GLU A 173 4.41 -1.62 -17.61
CA GLU A 173 4.56 -0.22 -18.02
C GLU A 173 4.02 0.79 -17.00
N ALA A 174 3.28 0.32 -15.99
CA ALA A 174 2.76 1.17 -14.92
C ALA A 174 3.81 1.39 -13.82
N LEU A 175 3.80 2.59 -13.25
CA LEU A 175 4.62 2.94 -12.10
C LEU A 175 3.82 3.90 -11.22
N VAL A 176 3.59 3.49 -9.97
CA VAL A 176 2.86 4.28 -8.97
C VAL A 176 3.73 4.52 -7.75
N HIS A 177 3.74 5.75 -7.26
CA HIS A 177 4.39 6.18 -6.02
C HIS A 177 3.35 6.38 -4.94
N VAL A 178 3.59 5.82 -3.76
CA VAL A 178 2.77 6.02 -2.57
C VAL A 178 3.63 6.54 -1.43
N SER A 179 3.18 7.63 -0.81
CA SER A 179 3.77 8.19 0.41
C SER A 179 2.66 8.38 1.44
N LEU A 180 2.88 7.93 2.68
CA LEU A 180 1.89 8.04 3.75
C LEU A 180 2.50 8.40 5.11
N ASP A 181 1.67 9.06 5.92
CA ASP A 181 1.93 9.42 7.32
C ASP A 181 0.76 8.91 8.17
N LEU A 182 1.05 8.05 9.16
CA LEU A 182 0.11 7.56 10.17
C LEU A 182 -0.21 8.65 11.21
N SER A 183 -0.75 9.74 10.71
CA SER A 183 -0.66 11.08 11.28
C SER A 183 -1.75 11.42 12.30
N GLY A 184 -2.87 10.72 12.23
CA GLY A 184 -4.12 11.01 12.94
C GLY A 184 -5.05 11.92 12.13
N ARG A 185 -4.59 12.43 10.98
CA ARG A 185 -5.29 13.42 10.15
C ARG A 185 -5.66 12.81 8.80
N PRO A 186 -6.96 12.61 8.51
CA PRO A 186 -7.40 12.04 7.24
C PRO A 186 -7.11 13.01 6.09
N HIS A 187 -6.39 12.53 5.07
CA HIS A 187 -6.15 13.27 3.84
C HIS A 187 -5.77 12.30 2.72
N LEU A 188 -6.33 12.51 1.53
CA LEU A 188 -5.95 11.83 0.30
C LEU A 188 -5.49 12.86 -0.73
N GLY A 189 -4.26 12.69 -1.23
CA GLY A 189 -3.83 13.25 -2.51
C GLY A 189 -3.79 12.14 -3.54
N TYR A 190 -4.49 12.28 -4.65
CA TYR A 190 -4.69 11.23 -5.65
C TYR A 190 -4.65 11.83 -7.06
N ASP A 191 -3.87 11.22 -7.96
CA ASP A 191 -3.74 11.68 -9.36
C ASP A 191 -3.78 10.53 -10.39
N LEU A 192 -4.28 9.34 -10.01
CA LEU A 192 -4.35 8.22 -10.94
C LEU A 192 -5.31 8.52 -12.08
N CYS A 193 -4.91 8.16 -13.29
CA CYS A 193 -5.66 8.34 -14.52
C CYS A 193 -5.88 6.98 -15.18
N PHE A 194 -7.12 6.53 -15.23
CA PHE A 194 -7.50 5.26 -15.85
C PHE A 194 -8.01 5.48 -17.28
N PRO A 195 -7.42 4.82 -18.30
CA PRO A 195 -7.92 4.92 -19.68
C PRO A 195 -9.21 4.12 -19.96
N THR A 196 -9.69 3.34 -19.00
CA THR A 196 -10.92 2.54 -19.12
C THR A 196 -11.82 2.79 -17.91
N GLU A 197 -13.15 2.76 -18.12
CA GLU A 197 -14.13 2.93 -17.05
C GLU A 197 -14.21 1.71 -16.13
N ARG A 198 -13.90 0.52 -16.66
CA ARG A 198 -14.00 -0.76 -15.96
C ARG A 198 -12.72 -1.59 -16.09
N VAL A 199 -12.44 -2.42 -15.09
CA VAL A 199 -11.49 -3.54 -15.15
C VAL A 199 -12.24 -4.81 -14.75
N GLY A 200 -12.50 -5.69 -15.74
CA GLY A 200 -13.52 -6.72 -15.57
C GLY A 200 -14.88 -6.06 -15.32
N ASN A 201 -15.52 -6.40 -14.20
CA ASN A 201 -16.76 -5.77 -13.78
C ASN A 201 -16.55 -4.58 -12.83
N TYR A 202 -15.34 -4.35 -12.32
CA TYR A 202 -15.09 -3.34 -11.30
C TYR A 202 -14.97 -1.94 -11.91
N ASP A 203 -15.73 -0.99 -11.37
CA ASP A 203 -15.71 0.41 -11.77
C ASP A 203 -14.45 1.12 -11.28
N THR A 204 -13.68 1.68 -12.21
CA THR A 204 -12.38 2.30 -11.89
C THR A 204 -12.51 3.57 -11.03
N GLN A 205 -13.67 4.22 -11.00
CA GLN A 205 -13.92 5.35 -10.11
C GLN A 205 -13.89 4.93 -8.63
N LEU A 206 -14.18 3.67 -8.35
CA LEU A 206 -14.22 3.14 -6.99
C LEU A 206 -12.85 3.01 -6.34
N VAL A 207 -11.76 3.06 -7.12
CA VAL A 207 -10.38 3.03 -6.60
C VAL A 207 -10.09 4.27 -5.77
N GLU A 208 -10.42 5.46 -6.27
CA GLU A 208 -10.25 6.71 -5.53
C GLU A 208 -11.14 6.71 -4.27
N HIS A 209 -12.40 6.31 -4.43
CA HIS A 209 -13.35 6.19 -3.33
C HIS A 209 -12.87 5.20 -2.25
N PHE A 210 -12.29 4.07 -2.63
CA PHE A 210 -11.74 3.09 -1.68
C PHE A 210 -10.67 3.76 -0.81
N PHE A 211 -9.67 4.41 -1.42
CA PHE A 211 -8.61 5.05 -0.64
C PHE A 211 -9.14 6.26 0.16
N GLN A 212 -10.10 7.02 -0.37
CA GLN A 212 -10.69 8.15 0.34
C GLN A 212 -11.42 7.69 1.61
N SER A 213 -12.22 6.63 1.51
CA SER A 213 -12.92 6.04 2.64
C SER A 213 -11.96 5.42 3.66
N LEU A 214 -10.91 4.74 3.19
CA LEU A 214 -9.86 4.18 4.04
C LEU A 214 -9.14 5.26 4.85
N VAL A 215 -8.74 6.39 4.23
CA VAL A 215 -8.04 7.47 4.96
C VAL A 215 -8.95 8.14 5.98
N ASN A 216 -10.23 8.28 5.64
CA ASN A 216 -11.24 8.89 6.50
C ASN A 216 -11.37 8.12 7.82
N THR A 217 -11.34 6.79 7.79
CA THR A 217 -11.47 5.94 8.99
C THR A 217 -10.15 5.53 9.65
N SER A 218 -9.04 5.47 8.93
CA SER A 218 -7.73 5.23 9.55
C SER A 218 -7.14 6.48 10.22
N GLY A 219 -7.55 7.67 9.76
CA GLY A 219 -6.91 8.93 10.16
C GLY A 219 -5.46 8.97 9.68
N MET A 220 -5.21 8.53 8.45
CA MET A 220 -3.90 8.62 7.80
C MET A 220 -3.88 9.75 6.77
N THR A 221 -2.70 10.28 6.53
CA THR A 221 -2.42 11.11 5.36
C THR A 221 -1.81 10.21 4.30
N LEU A 222 -2.37 10.20 3.10
CA LEU A 222 -1.98 9.32 2.00
C LEU A 222 -1.86 10.10 0.71
N HIS A 223 -0.76 9.91 -0.02
CA HIS A 223 -0.57 10.41 -1.37
C HIS A 223 -0.31 9.24 -2.31
N ILE A 224 -1.03 9.23 -3.43
CA ILE A 224 -0.90 8.23 -4.49
C ILE A 224 -0.64 8.99 -5.79
N ARG A 225 0.49 8.69 -6.43
CA ARG A 225 0.93 9.36 -7.65
C ARG A 225 1.22 8.40 -8.81
N GLN A 226 0.56 8.57 -9.93
CA GLN A 226 0.89 7.87 -11.17
C GLN A 226 2.09 8.54 -11.85
N LEU A 227 3.17 7.78 -12.03
CA LEU A 227 4.38 8.23 -12.73
C LEU A 227 4.41 7.73 -14.17
N ALA A 228 3.84 6.55 -14.41
CA ALA A 228 3.65 5.96 -15.73
C ALA A 228 2.50 4.95 -15.70
N GLY A 229 1.96 4.58 -16.86
CA GLY A 229 0.98 3.49 -17.00
C GLY A 229 0.00 3.72 -18.14
N LYS A 230 -0.46 2.63 -18.75
CA LYS A 230 -1.46 2.65 -19.83
C LYS A 230 -2.59 1.66 -19.59
N ASN A 231 -2.28 0.49 -19.03
CA ASN A 231 -3.27 -0.50 -18.68
C ASN A 231 -3.86 -0.19 -17.29
N SER A 232 -5.18 -0.01 -17.23
CA SER A 232 -5.88 0.32 -15.97
C SER A 232 -5.67 -0.74 -14.88
N HIS A 233 -5.65 -2.04 -15.23
CA HIS A 233 -5.32 -3.10 -14.28
C HIS A 233 -3.93 -2.88 -13.69
N HIS A 234 -2.92 -2.67 -14.56
CA HIS A 234 -1.53 -2.51 -14.13
C HIS A 234 -1.37 -1.30 -13.20
N ILE A 235 -2.03 -0.18 -13.49
CA ILE A 235 -2.03 1.02 -12.65
C ILE A 235 -2.63 0.73 -11.28
N ILE A 236 -3.81 0.10 -11.22
CA ILE A 236 -4.49 -0.18 -9.94
C ILE A 236 -3.68 -1.18 -9.10
N GLU A 237 -3.23 -2.28 -9.71
CA GLU A 237 -2.46 -3.29 -8.98
C GLU A 237 -1.10 -2.73 -8.51
N ALA A 238 -0.40 -1.94 -9.32
CA ALA A 238 0.81 -1.23 -8.89
C ALA A 238 0.53 -0.29 -7.70
N THR A 239 -0.64 0.35 -7.67
CA THR A 239 -1.08 1.20 -6.56
C THR A 239 -1.22 0.41 -5.27
N PHE A 240 -1.94 -0.71 -5.29
CA PHE A 240 -2.11 -1.55 -4.10
C PHE A 240 -0.78 -2.14 -3.61
N LYS A 241 0.11 -2.53 -4.53
CA LYS A 241 1.48 -2.98 -4.19
C LYS A 241 2.31 -1.88 -3.52
N ALA A 242 2.28 -0.67 -4.07
CA ALA A 242 2.99 0.48 -3.51
C ALA A 242 2.43 0.86 -2.13
N PHE A 243 1.10 0.91 -2.01
CA PHE A 243 0.41 1.17 -0.75
C PHE A 243 0.74 0.13 0.32
N ALA A 244 0.71 -1.16 -0.02
CA ALA A 244 1.01 -2.24 0.91
C ALA A 244 2.44 -2.12 1.49
N ARG A 245 3.42 -1.83 0.62
CA ARG A 245 4.82 -1.66 1.01
C ARG A 245 5.05 -0.41 1.86
N ALA A 246 4.48 0.72 1.44
CA ALA A 246 4.55 1.97 2.21
C ALA A 246 3.87 1.80 3.58
N LEU A 247 2.70 1.16 3.63
CA LEU A 247 1.99 0.92 4.88
C LEU A 247 2.80 0.03 5.81
N ARG A 248 3.35 -1.07 5.31
CA ARG A 248 4.24 -1.95 6.08
C ARG A 248 5.39 -1.18 6.70
N GLN A 249 6.10 -0.39 5.89
CA GLN A 249 7.20 0.43 6.37
C GLN A 249 6.74 1.36 7.50
N ALA A 250 5.61 2.04 7.34
CA ALA A 250 5.09 2.97 8.33
C ALA A 250 4.66 2.29 9.63
N THR A 251 4.12 1.07 9.54
CA THR A 251 3.65 0.29 10.69
C THR A 251 4.78 -0.45 11.41
N ASP A 252 5.90 -0.72 10.76
CA ASP A 252 7.03 -1.40 11.39
C ASP A 252 7.59 -0.59 12.57
N TYR A 253 8.06 -1.31 13.59
CA TYR A 253 8.73 -0.69 14.72
C TYR A 253 10.09 -0.11 14.31
N ASP A 254 10.35 1.13 14.71
CA ASP A 254 11.65 1.78 14.62
C ASP A 254 12.52 1.31 15.81
N PRO A 255 13.57 0.50 15.57
CA PRO A 255 14.40 -0.06 16.64
C PRO A 255 15.18 1.01 17.41
N ARG A 256 15.32 2.23 16.88
CA ARG A 256 16.05 3.34 17.52
C ARG A 256 15.14 4.26 18.32
N ARG A 257 13.81 4.15 18.17
CA ARG A 257 12.83 5.03 18.82
C ARG A 257 12.51 4.64 20.25
N CYS A 258 12.87 3.42 20.66
CA CYS A 258 12.67 2.89 22.02
C CYS A 258 11.23 3.08 22.53
N GLY A 259 10.23 2.85 21.67
CA GLY A 259 8.81 2.93 22.04
C GLY A 259 8.26 4.35 22.26
N SER A 260 8.99 5.41 21.95
CA SER A 260 8.47 6.78 22.03
C SER A 260 7.46 7.09 20.91
N VAL A 261 6.56 8.04 21.15
CA VAL A 261 5.62 8.53 20.12
C VAL A 261 6.41 9.28 19.03
N PRO A 262 6.24 8.97 17.73
CA PRO A 262 6.92 9.66 16.63
C PRO A 262 6.31 11.03 16.32
N SER A 263 6.19 11.92 17.31
CA SER A 263 5.59 13.25 17.16
C SER A 263 6.23 14.26 18.11
N SER A 264 6.63 15.42 17.58
CA SER A 264 7.12 16.55 18.40
C SER A 264 6.02 17.15 19.30
N LYS A 265 4.74 16.96 18.94
CA LYS A 265 3.59 17.35 19.78
C LYS A 265 3.35 16.38 20.95
N GLY A 266 4.06 15.25 21.00
CA GLY A 266 3.90 14.22 22.02
C GLY A 266 2.69 13.30 21.85
N ILE A 267 1.82 13.56 20.87
CA ILE A 267 0.59 12.79 20.63
C ILE A 267 0.31 12.59 19.13
N LEU A 268 -0.33 11.47 18.80
CA LEU A 268 -0.92 11.15 17.51
C LEU A 268 -2.29 10.51 17.75
N THR A 269 -3.37 11.24 17.48
CA THR A 269 -4.73 10.75 17.69
C THR A 269 -5.60 11.10 16.49
N ARG A 270 -6.54 10.20 16.19
CA ARG A 270 -7.72 10.51 15.38
C ARG A 270 -8.81 10.93 16.35
N SER A 271 -9.06 12.23 16.47
CA SER A 271 -10.08 12.84 17.34
C SER A 271 -11.17 13.48 16.51
#